data_AF-A0A2W7C784-F1
#
_entry.id   AF-A0A2W7C784-F1
#
_cell.length_a   1.000
_cell.length_b   1.000
_cell.length_c   1.000
_cell.angle_alpha   90.00
_cell.angle_beta   90.00
_cell.angle_gamma   90.00
#
_symmetry.space_group_name_H-M   'P 1'
#
loop_
_entity.id
_entity.type
_entity.pdbx_description
1 polymer ?
#
loop_
_entity_poly.entity_id
_entity_poly.type
_entity_poly.pdbx_seq_one_letter_code
_entity_poly.pdbx_strand_id
1 'polypeptide(L)' 'MLLLNFGPTGEIQERHVNGTPVAQAVEPTRIEVDGGAHAIRFFIDGKQVALLNSTGFEE' A
#
# COMPACT_ATOMS: atom_id res chain seq x y z
N MET A 1 4.34 -6.17 18.67
CA MET A 1 4.63 -6.11 17.23
C MET A 1 4.23 -4.72 16.75
N LEU A 2 5.17 -3.93 16.21
CA LEU A 2 4.92 -2.56 15.79
C LEU A 2 4.80 -2.55 14.26
N LEU A 3 3.58 -2.34 13.74
CA LEU A 3 3.35 -2.10 12.31
C LEU A 3 3.40 -0.59 12.06
N LEU A 4 4.37 -0.14 11.28
CA LEU A 4 4.49 1.24 10.85
C LEU A 4 3.94 1.34 9.42
N ASN A 5 2.80 2.00 9.26
CA ASN A 5 2.15 2.19 7.97
C ASN A 5 2.67 3.48 7.34
N PHE A 6 3.62 3.38 6.41
CA PHE A 6 4.14 4.52 5.65
C PHE A 6 3.37 4.64 4.33
N GLY A 7 2.12 5.08 4.41
CA GLY A 7 1.36 5.53 3.24
C GLY A 7 1.73 6.98 2.89
N PRO A 8 1.72 7.38 1.61
CA PRO A 8 1.87 8.78 1.27
C PRO A 8 0.73 9.58 1.93
N THR A 9 1.05 10.66 2.67
CA THR A 9 0.09 11.69 3.12
C THR A 9 -0.48 12.50 1.93
N GLY A 10 -0.38 11.98 0.71
CA GLY A 10 -0.93 12.64 -0.47
C GLY A 10 -2.42 12.78 -0.26
N GLU A 11 -2.93 14.02 -0.36
CA GLU A 11 -4.36 14.26 -0.44
C GLU A 11 -4.94 13.26 -1.44
N ILE A 12 -5.94 12.50 -1.00
CA ILE A 12 -6.78 11.72 -1.89
C ILE A 12 -7.37 12.77 -2.83
N GLN A 13 -6.84 12.91 -4.04
CA GLN A 13 -7.48 13.74 -5.04
C GLN A 13 -8.76 13.01 -5.41
N GLU A 14 -9.83 13.30 -4.66
CA GLU A 14 -11.18 12.92 -5.01
C GLU A 14 -11.45 13.58 -6.35
N ARG A 15 -11.22 12.81 -7.43
CA ARG A 15 -11.59 13.20 -8.77
C ARG A 15 -13.11 13.25 -8.76
N HIS A 16 -13.64 14.42 -8.43
CA HIS A 16 -15.06 14.75 -8.54
C HIS A 16 -15.44 14.72 -10.02
N VAL A 17 -15.60 13.52 -10.55
CA VAL A 17 -16.35 13.27 -11.77
C VAL A 17 -17.82 13.39 -11.34
N ASN A 18 -18.55 14.32 -11.95
CA ASN A 18 -19.99 14.38 -11.79
C ASN A 18 -20.61 13.02 -12.14
N GLY A 19 -21.12 12.33 -11.13
CA GLY A 19 -21.49 10.93 -11.17
C GLY A 19 -20.70 10.20 -10.11
N THR A 20 -21.33 9.99 -8.95
CA THR A 20 -20.76 9.33 -7.77
C THR A 20 -19.90 8.14 -8.23
N PRO A 21 -18.56 8.22 -8.13
CA PRO A 21 -17.79 7.00 -8.15
C PRO A 21 -18.28 6.27 -6.92
N VAL A 22 -18.85 5.07 -7.09
CA VAL A 22 -18.82 4.12 -5.99
C VAL A 22 -17.34 4.08 -5.61
N ALA A 23 -16.99 4.70 -4.49
CA ALA A 23 -15.69 4.54 -3.89
C ALA A 23 -15.63 3.06 -3.57
N GLN A 24 -15.20 2.27 -4.56
CA GLN A 24 -14.68 0.95 -4.31
C GLN A 24 -13.69 1.22 -3.18
N ALA A 25 -13.90 0.58 -2.03
CA ALA A 25 -13.02 0.67 -0.88
C ALA A 25 -11.70 -0.03 -1.25
N VAL A 26 -11.05 0.50 -2.28
CA VAL A 26 -9.77 0.10 -2.80
C VAL A 26 -8.79 0.58 -1.76
N GLU A 27 -8.15 -0.36 -1.08
CA GLU A 27 -7.15 0.01 -0.10
C GLU A 27 -6.08 0.89 -0.77
N PRO A 28 -5.64 1.97 -0.13
CA PRO A 28 -4.65 2.87 -0.72
C PRO A 28 -3.36 2.10 -1.01
N THR A 29 -2.68 2.50 -2.09
CA THR A 29 -1.32 2.07 -2.37
C THR A 29 -0.44 2.37 -1.16
N ARG A 30 0.20 1.34 -0.60
CA ARG A 30 0.96 1.45 0.64
C ARG A 30 2.19 0.56 0.65
N ILE A 31 3.10 0.89 1.55
CA ILE A 31 4.29 0.11 1.86
C ILE A 31 4.21 -0.30 3.33
N GLU A 32 4.32 -1.61 3.59
CA GLU A 32 4.42 -2.15 4.95
C GLU A 32 5.86 -2.55 5.23
N VAL A 33 6.39 -2.09 6.37
CA VAL A 33 7.72 -2.45 6.85
C VAL A 33 7.57 -3.39 8.04
N ASP A 34 8.02 -4.63 7.87
CA ASP A 34 8.00 -5.67 8.89
C ASP A 34 9.41 -5.85 9.48
N GLY A 35 9.63 -5.21 10.63
CA GLY A 35 10.91 -5.29 11.32
C GLY A 35 11.25 -6.67 11.88
N GLY A 36 10.25 -7.55 12.09
CA GLY A 36 10.48 -8.92 12.57
C GLY A 36 10.87 -9.87 11.44
N ALA A 37 10.24 -9.72 10.29
CA ALA A 37 10.56 -10.50 9.08
C ALA A 37 11.73 -9.92 8.27
N HIS A 38 12.27 -8.75 8.66
CA HIS A 38 13.24 -7.99 7.86
C HIS A 38 12.77 -7.82 6.40
N ALA A 39 11.50 -7.44 6.24
CA ALA A 39 10.84 -7.39 4.95
C ALA A 39 10.11 -6.07 4.71
N ILE A 40 10.04 -5.66 3.44
CA ILE A 40 9.26 -4.52 2.96
C ILE A 40 8.29 -5.05 1.91
N ARG A 41 6.99 -4.81 2.09
CA ARG A 41 5.91 -5.28 1.20
C ARG A 41 5.25 -4.09 0.51
N PHE A 42 5.02 -4.21 -0.78
CA PHE A 42 4.38 -3.18 -1.60
C PHE A 42 2.97 -3.63 -1.97
N PHE A 43 1.99 -2.75 -1.76
CA PHE A 43 0.60 -3.05 -2.07
C PHE A 43 0.00 -2.02 -3.03
N ILE A 44 -0.76 -2.50 -4.00
CA ILE A 44 -1.65 -1.71 -4.85
C ILE A 44 -3.03 -2.31 -4.67
N ASP A 45 -4.02 -1.48 -4.34
CA ASP A 45 -5.42 -1.91 -4.21
C ASP A 45 -5.63 -3.05 -3.20
N GLY A 46 -4.79 -3.12 -2.17
CA GLY A 46 -4.77 -4.18 -1.14
C GLY A 46 -4.08 -5.48 -1.56
N LYS A 47 -3.63 -5.59 -2.81
CA LYS A 47 -2.86 -6.74 -3.31
C LYS A 47 -1.35 -6.48 -3.14
N GLN A 48 -0.62 -7.42 -2.54
CA GLN A 48 0.84 -7.37 -2.54
C GLN A 48 1.35 -7.58 -3.98
N VAL A 49 2.14 -6.63 -4.48
CA VAL A 49 2.70 -6.64 -5.84
C VAL A 49 4.23 -6.70 -5.87
N ALA A 50 4.87 -6.59 -4.70
CA ALA A 50 6.29 -6.85 -4.56
C ALA A 50 6.68 -7.08 -3.09
N LEU A 51 7.81 -7.74 -2.90
CA LEU A 51 8.45 -8.03 -1.63
C LEU A 51 9.96 -7.77 -1.75
N LEU A 52 10.52 -7.04 -0.80
CA LEU A 52 11.96 -6.93 -0.60
C LEU A 52 12.30 -7.57 0.75
N ASN A 53 13.17 -8.57 0.75
CA ASN A 53 13.59 -9.29 1.96
C ASN A 53 15.09 -9.63 1.89
N SER A 54 15.57 -10.52 2.78
CA SER A 54 16.97 -10.94 2.81
C SER A 54 17.42 -11.78 1.61
N THR A 55 16.50 -12.37 0.84
CA THR A 55 16.81 -13.13 -0.37
C THR A 55 16.84 -12.24 -1.61
N GLY A 56 16.24 -11.05 -1.55
CA GLY A 56 16.26 -10.06 -2.63
C GLY A 56 14.91 -9.42 -2.87
N PHE A 57 14.69 -8.98 -4.11
CA PHE A 57 13.42 -8.40 -4.57
C PHE A 57 12.62 -9.44 -5.37
N GLU A 58 11.33 -9.54 -5.07
CA GLU A 58 10.35 -10.43 -5.69
C GLU A 58 9.11 -9.60 -6.11
N GLU A 59 8.53 -9.88 -7.29
CA GLU A 59 7.34 -9.22 -7.85
C GLU A 59 6.10 -10.14 -7.74
#